data_AF-A0A4R6KMM5-F1
#
_entry.id   AF-A0A4R6KMM5-F1
#
_cell.length_a   1.000
_cell.length_b   1.000
_cell.length_c   1.000
_cell.angle_alpha   90.00
_cell.angle_beta   90.00
_cell.angle_gamma   90.00
#
_symmetry.space_group_name_H-M   'P 1'
#
loop_
_entity.id
_entity.type
_entity.pdbx_description
1 polymer ?
#
loop_
_entity_poly.entity_id
_entity_poly.type
_entity_poly.pdbx_seq_one_letter_code
_entity_poly.pdbx_strand_id
1 'polypeptide(L)'
;MNTAAVPFTPARTESMLTQLAGKETARYARHPLFLVGVVLVASSSIGKPDGFSSSLGNVIAPAAGLGVIGLLVMASLTRTSDQVATAAGTVAVSERTRTMALVCAMIVPFTAGLIWLLWAIWAYRHWPPAANGAPFGGVSDGWAYANLIALGLIPSLGGPVLGLLLARWVPRRGAAPLFAVLVVAETIIMQGLFEPLRYARLVAPWTYFTGPYGVPGDADRIMILTGSPHWYCVYLLALCALGVVLALLHDREHPRNRLFVALGVIAAVAVITCVLAITTGVQDVMINPLPSGLS
;
A
#
# COMPACT_ATOMS: atom_id res chain seq x y z
N MET A 1 -50.78 -30.36 25.45
CA MET A 1 -49.43 -29.77 25.34
C MET A 1 -49.30 -29.23 23.93
N ASN A 2 -49.33 -27.91 23.74
CA ASN A 2 -49.15 -27.27 22.44
C ASN A 2 -47.66 -27.17 22.13
N THR A 3 -47.19 -27.98 21.18
CA THR A 3 -45.89 -27.79 20.53
C THR A 3 -45.94 -26.52 19.69
N ALA A 4 -45.41 -25.43 20.24
CA ALA A 4 -45.15 -24.22 19.46
C ALA A 4 -44.12 -24.55 18.37
N ALA A 5 -44.56 -24.56 17.11
CA ALA A 5 -43.67 -24.69 15.97
C ALA A 5 -42.76 -23.45 15.93
N VAL A 6 -41.45 -23.67 16.10
CA VAL A 6 -40.45 -22.63 15.89
C VAL A 6 -40.49 -22.26 14.40
N PRO A 7 -40.77 -21.00 14.04
CA PRO A 7 -40.79 -20.60 12.64
C PRO A 7 -39.40 -20.82 12.04
N PHE A 8 -39.35 -21.66 11.01
CA PHE A 8 -38.15 -21.87 10.21
C PHE A 8 -37.82 -20.54 9.54
N THR A 9 -36.84 -19.83 10.07
CA THR A 9 -36.32 -18.64 9.42
C THR A 9 -35.49 -19.15 8.25
N PRO A 10 -35.91 -18.96 6.98
CA PRO A 10 -35.11 -19.39 5.85
C PRO A 10 -33.75 -18.68 5.97
N ALA A 11 -32.69 -19.47 6.10
CA ALA A 11 -31.33 -18.93 6.10
C ALA A 11 -31.18 -18.09 4.84
N ARG A 12 -30.84 -16.80 5.00
CA ARG A 12 -30.47 -15.94 3.88
C ARG A 12 -29.41 -16.69 3.10
N THR A 13 -29.68 -16.99 1.83
CA THR A 13 -28.72 -17.62 0.91
C THR A 13 -27.65 -16.59 0.54
N GLU A 14 -26.85 -16.17 1.53
CA GLU A 14 -25.68 -15.36 1.26
C GLU A 14 -24.69 -16.24 0.51
N SER A 15 -24.21 -15.72 -0.62
CA SER A 15 -23.11 -16.31 -1.37
C SER A 15 -21.98 -16.69 -0.41
N MET A 16 -21.46 -17.90 -0.55
CA MET A 16 -20.34 -18.42 0.24
C MET A 16 -19.14 -17.45 0.26
N LEU A 17 -18.95 -16.71 -0.83
CA LEU A 17 -17.95 -15.65 -0.92
C LEU A 17 -18.22 -14.51 0.08
N THR A 18 -19.46 -14.05 0.21
CA THR A 18 -19.85 -12.96 1.12
C THR A 18 -19.59 -13.35 2.58
N GLN A 19 -19.99 -14.56 2.96
CA GLN A 19 -19.76 -15.07 4.31
C GLN A 19 -18.26 -15.18 4.62
N LEU A 20 -17.47 -15.71 3.68
CA LEU A 20 -16.03 -15.84 3.84
C LEU A 20 -15.33 -14.48 3.85
N ALA A 21 -15.73 -13.55 2.97
CA ALA A 21 -15.21 -12.19 2.93
C ALA A 21 -15.47 -11.46 4.25
N GLY A 22 -16.68 -11.56 4.81
CA GLY A 22 -17.01 -10.98 6.11
C GLY A 22 -16.14 -11.56 7.23
N LYS A 23 -15.94 -12.89 7.23
CA LYS A 23 -15.08 -13.56 8.21
C LYS A 23 -13.61 -13.14 8.10
N GLU A 24 -13.05 -13.12 6.89
CA GLU A 24 -11.64 -12.75 6.68
C GLU A 24 -11.41 -11.24 6.91
N THR A 25 -12.38 -10.38 6.58
CA THR A 25 -12.37 -8.96 6.93
C THR A 25 -12.32 -8.77 8.45
N ALA A 26 -13.18 -9.48 9.18
CA ALA A 26 -13.21 -9.42 10.64
C ALA A 26 -11.93 -9.99 11.28
N ARG A 27 -11.33 -11.04 10.69
CA ARG A 27 -10.03 -11.59 11.12
C ARG A 27 -8.90 -10.60 10.89
N TYR A 28 -8.87 -9.94 9.74
CA TYR A 28 -7.86 -8.91 9.44
C TYR A 28 -7.96 -7.75 10.42
N ALA A 29 -9.17 -7.21 10.62
CA ALA A 29 -9.40 -6.08 11.52
C ALA A 29 -9.03 -6.37 12.98
N ARG A 30 -9.17 -7.63 13.44
CA ARG A 30 -8.80 -8.05 14.79
C ARG A 30 -7.39 -8.61 14.89
N HIS A 31 -6.61 -8.61 13.81
CA HIS A 31 -5.29 -9.19 13.83
C HIS A 31 -4.34 -8.34 14.70
N PRO A 32 -3.65 -8.89 15.72
CA PRO A 32 -2.84 -8.10 16.64
C PRO A 32 -1.78 -7.24 15.95
N LEU A 33 -1.06 -7.80 14.98
CA LEU A 33 -0.08 -7.04 14.19
C LEU A 33 -0.71 -5.86 13.45
N PHE A 34 -1.92 -6.02 12.88
CA PHE A 34 -2.60 -4.91 12.22
C PHE A 34 -2.95 -3.80 13.21
N LEU A 35 -3.45 -4.16 14.39
CA LEU A 35 -3.75 -3.18 15.46
C LEU A 35 -2.49 -2.43 15.91
N VAL A 36 -1.36 -3.13 16.07
CA VAL A 36 -0.06 -2.48 16.35
C VAL A 36 0.30 -1.50 15.25
N GLY A 37 0.15 -1.91 13.98
CA GLY A 37 0.39 -1.05 12.83
C GLY A 37 -0.48 0.22 12.84
N VAL A 38 -1.78 0.08 13.11
CA VAL A 38 -2.70 1.23 13.24
C VAL A 38 -2.29 2.16 14.38
N VAL A 39 -1.92 1.60 15.54
CA VAL A 39 -1.46 2.40 16.69
C VAL A 39 -0.17 3.15 16.36
N LEU A 40 0.78 2.53 15.65
CA LEU A 40 2.03 3.17 15.22
C LEU A 40 1.76 4.32 14.24
N VAL A 41 0.84 4.13 13.29
CA VAL A 41 0.45 5.20 12.36
C VAL A 41 -0.24 6.33 13.10
N ALA A 42 -1.20 6.00 13.95
CA ALA A 42 -1.91 6.99 14.75
C ALA A 42 -0.94 7.78 15.63
N SER A 43 -0.02 7.12 16.34
CA SER A 43 0.94 7.77 17.23
C SER A 43 1.92 8.68 16.49
N SER A 44 2.38 8.29 15.30
CA SER A 44 3.22 9.14 14.45
C SER A 44 2.49 10.37 13.90
N SER A 45 1.15 10.32 13.91
CA SER A 45 0.26 11.41 13.48
C SER A 45 -0.26 12.24 14.66
N ILE A 46 0.19 12.00 15.90
CA ILE A 46 -0.22 12.84 17.03
C ILE A 46 0.60 14.13 17.04
N GLY A 47 -0.09 15.27 17.00
CA GLY A 47 0.50 16.59 17.17
C GLY A 47 0.73 17.35 15.87
N LYS A 48 1.35 18.52 16.00
CA LYS A 48 1.71 19.37 14.86
C LYS A 48 2.87 18.71 14.10
N PRO A 49 2.74 18.45 12.79
CA PRO A 49 3.84 17.98 11.96
C PRO A 49 5.04 18.93 12.02
N ASP A 50 6.23 18.43 11.71
CA ASP A 50 7.42 19.27 11.67
C ASP A 50 7.26 20.43 10.66
N GLY A 51 7.92 21.54 10.93
CA GLY A 51 7.87 22.72 10.06
C GLY A 51 8.51 22.49 8.68
N PHE A 52 9.41 21.50 8.58
CA PHE A 52 10.25 21.23 7.42
C PHE A 52 9.57 20.41 6.32
N SER A 53 8.68 19.50 6.69
CA SER A 53 8.04 18.59 5.73
C SER A 53 6.51 18.53 5.88
N SER A 54 5.95 19.17 6.92
CA SER A 54 4.54 19.08 7.27
C SER A 54 4.10 17.59 7.32
N SER A 55 2.89 17.26 6.86
CA SER A 55 2.43 15.87 6.74
C SER A 55 3.08 15.09 5.58
N LEU A 56 3.83 15.76 4.68
CA LEU A 56 4.47 15.10 3.54
C LEU A 56 5.70 14.26 3.94
N GLY A 57 6.36 14.56 5.06
CA GLY A 57 7.43 13.72 5.59
C GLY A 57 6.93 12.45 6.28
N ASN A 58 5.70 12.48 6.81
CA ASN A 58 5.13 11.39 7.60
C ASN A 58 4.50 10.26 6.75
N VAL A 59 4.63 10.30 5.43
CA VAL A 59 4.12 9.27 4.50
C VAL A 59 4.72 7.88 4.73
N ILE A 60 5.89 7.80 5.36
CA ILE A 60 6.51 6.51 5.70
C ILE A 60 5.72 5.74 6.76
N ALA A 61 5.02 6.43 7.66
CA ALA A 61 4.28 5.80 8.73
C ALA A 61 3.18 4.85 8.22
N PRO A 62 2.22 5.28 7.37
CA PRO A 62 1.23 4.36 6.80
C PRO A 62 1.85 3.28 5.89
N ALA A 63 2.93 3.59 5.16
CA ALA A 63 3.61 2.61 4.32
C ALA A 63 4.22 1.47 5.15
N ALA A 64 4.92 1.78 6.23
CA ALA A 64 5.51 0.79 7.13
C ALA A 64 4.43 0.13 8.01
N GLY A 65 3.61 0.94 8.69
CA GLY A 65 2.65 0.49 9.69
C GLY A 65 1.44 -0.25 9.12
N LEU A 66 0.94 0.13 7.95
CA LEU A 66 -0.19 -0.56 7.30
C LEU A 66 0.26 -1.42 6.13
N GLY A 67 1.22 -0.97 5.33
CA GLY A 67 1.75 -1.71 4.19
C GLY A 67 2.62 -2.89 4.63
N VAL A 68 3.82 -2.63 5.15
CA VAL A 68 4.79 -3.69 5.50
C VAL A 68 4.25 -4.64 6.55
N ILE A 69 3.60 -4.14 7.60
CA ILE A 69 2.94 -5.01 8.59
C ILE A 69 1.74 -5.74 7.95
N GLY A 70 0.97 -5.07 7.09
CA GLY A 70 -0.16 -5.67 6.38
C GLY A 70 0.24 -6.82 5.45
N LEU A 71 1.44 -6.77 4.87
CA LEU A 71 2.05 -7.89 4.15
C LEU A 71 2.13 -9.14 5.03
N LEU A 72 2.66 -8.99 6.25
CA LEU A 72 2.81 -10.10 7.20
C LEU A 72 1.44 -10.65 7.63
N VAL A 73 0.49 -9.76 7.92
CA VAL A 73 -0.88 -10.11 8.29
C VAL A 73 -1.55 -10.91 7.17
N MET A 74 -1.53 -10.40 5.93
CA MET A 74 -2.19 -11.05 4.81
C MET A 74 -1.53 -12.39 4.46
N ALA A 75 -0.21 -12.48 4.52
CA ALA A 75 0.50 -13.75 4.32
C ALA A 75 0.13 -14.80 5.37
N SER A 76 -0.03 -14.39 6.63
CA SER A 76 -0.45 -15.25 7.74
C SER A 76 -1.90 -15.74 7.56
N LEU A 77 -2.83 -14.83 7.24
CA LEU A 77 -4.24 -15.16 7.01
C LEU A 77 -4.41 -16.11 5.84
N THR A 78 -3.73 -15.86 4.72
CA THR A 78 -3.77 -16.72 3.53
C THR A 78 -3.35 -18.15 3.87
N ARG A 79 -2.22 -18.31 4.56
CA ARG A 79 -1.71 -19.64 4.95
C ARG A 79 -2.61 -20.35 5.94
N THR A 80 -3.16 -19.62 6.91
CA THR A 80 -4.10 -20.17 7.88
C THR A 80 -5.38 -20.66 7.17
N SER A 81 -5.87 -19.89 6.19
CA SER A 81 -7.02 -20.26 5.36
C SER A 81 -6.78 -21.57 4.60
N ASP A 82 -5.60 -21.70 3.98
CA ASP A 82 -5.25 -22.92 3.24
C ASP A 82 -5.03 -24.13 4.16
N GLN A 83 -4.39 -23.95 5.32
CA GLN A 83 -4.22 -25.03 6.31
C GLN A 83 -5.56 -25.56 6.82
N VAL A 84 -6.52 -24.67 7.08
CA VAL A 84 -7.88 -25.06 7.48
C VAL A 84 -8.57 -25.83 6.36
N ALA A 85 -8.41 -25.40 5.10
CA ALA A 85 -8.98 -26.11 3.96
C ALA A 85 -8.37 -27.50 3.77
N THR A 86 -7.06 -27.66 3.95
CA THR A 86 -6.38 -28.96 3.89
C THR A 86 -6.82 -29.88 5.03
N ALA A 87 -6.96 -29.35 6.25
CA ALA A 87 -7.38 -30.14 7.42
C ALA A 87 -8.84 -30.62 7.33
N ALA A 88 -9.71 -29.88 6.64
CA ALA A 88 -11.12 -30.25 6.46
C ALA A 88 -11.33 -31.48 5.56
N GLY A 89 -10.32 -31.92 4.80
CA GLY A 89 -10.33 -33.16 4.00
C GLY A 89 -11.26 -33.17 2.78
N THR A 90 -12.30 -32.34 2.77
CA THR A 90 -13.16 -32.07 1.61
C THR A 90 -13.15 -30.56 1.34
N VAL A 91 -12.80 -30.16 0.10
CA VAL A 91 -12.67 -28.75 -0.26
C VAL A 91 -14.07 -28.16 -0.49
N ALA A 92 -14.77 -27.82 0.60
CA ALA A 92 -16.10 -27.21 0.49
C ALA A 92 -16.07 -25.83 -0.23
N VAL A 93 -14.89 -25.18 -0.30
CA VAL A 93 -14.71 -23.85 -0.89
C VAL A 93 -13.45 -23.81 -1.75
N SER A 94 -13.59 -23.46 -3.04
CA SER A 94 -12.49 -23.37 -3.99
C SER A 94 -11.43 -22.33 -3.58
N GLU A 95 -10.18 -22.55 -4.00
CA GLU A 95 -9.07 -21.64 -3.72
C GLU A 95 -9.33 -20.22 -4.24
N ARG A 96 -9.88 -20.10 -5.45
CA ARG A 96 -10.29 -18.80 -6.02
C ARG A 96 -11.26 -18.06 -5.11
N THR A 97 -12.25 -18.73 -4.54
CA THR A 97 -13.21 -18.11 -3.63
C THR A 97 -12.53 -17.64 -2.34
N ARG A 98 -11.62 -18.45 -1.78
CA ARG A 98 -10.82 -18.05 -0.60
C ARG A 98 -9.91 -16.86 -0.90
N THR A 99 -9.27 -16.85 -2.06
CA THR A 99 -8.42 -15.73 -2.52
C THR A 99 -9.23 -14.45 -2.69
N MET A 100 -10.40 -14.52 -3.33
CA MET A 100 -11.29 -13.36 -3.48
C MET A 100 -11.76 -12.83 -2.12
N ALA A 101 -12.09 -13.70 -1.17
CA ALA A 101 -12.45 -13.27 0.19
C ALA A 101 -11.30 -12.54 0.90
N LEU A 102 -10.06 -12.99 0.74
CA LEU A 102 -8.86 -12.32 1.27
C LEU A 102 -8.61 -10.97 0.56
N VAL A 103 -8.85 -10.88 -0.75
CA VAL A 103 -8.82 -9.61 -1.49
C VAL A 103 -9.86 -8.63 -0.93
N CYS A 104 -11.09 -9.09 -0.64
CA CYS A 104 -12.10 -8.26 0.00
C CYS A 104 -11.65 -7.77 1.39
N ALA A 105 -10.94 -8.60 2.16
CA ALA A 105 -10.42 -8.21 3.48
C ALA A 105 -9.41 -7.04 3.42
N MET A 106 -8.82 -6.77 2.26
CA MET A 106 -7.95 -5.59 2.05
C MET A 106 -8.70 -4.25 2.19
N ILE A 107 -10.04 -4.25 2.24
CA ILE A 107 -10.82 -3.06 2.60
C ILE A 107 -10.44 -2.50 3.96
N VAL A 108 -9.99 -3.36 4.89
CA VAL A 108 -9.58 -2.96 6.24
C VAL A 108 -8.34 -2.05 6.21
N PRO A 109 -7.16 -2.49 5.70
CA PRO A 109 -5.99 -1.62 5.63
C PRO A 109 -6.16 -0.46 4.65
N PHE A 110 -6.99 -0.60 3.61
CA PHE A 110 -7.36 0.54 2.74
C PHE A 110 -8.11 1.62 3.50
N THR A 111 -9.14 1.25 4.28
CA THR A 111 -9.93 2.20 5.06
C THR A 111 -9.06 2.89 6.11
N ALA A 112 -8.16 2.16 6.79
CA ALA A 112 -7.20 2.76 7.71
C ALA A 112 -6.26 3.75 7.00
N GLY A 113 -5.74 3.41 5.83
CA GLY A 113 -4.94 4.30 5.00
C GLY A 113 -5.72 5.53 4.53
N LEU A 114 -7.02 5.37 4.23
CA LEU A 114 -7.90 6.47 3.81
C LEU A 114 -8.17 7.44 4.96
N ILE A 115 -8.41 6.93 6.18
CA ILE A 115 -8.55 7.75 7.39
C ILE A 115 -7.27 8.55 7.63
N TRP A 116 -6.11 7.90 7.52
CA TRP A 116 -4.82 8.59 7.63
C TRP A 116 -4.65 9.65 6.53
N LEU A 117 -5.03 9.37 5.28
CA LEU A 117 -4.93 10.33 4.18
C LEU A 117 -5.81 11.56 4.43
N LEU A 118 -7.05 11.37 4.88
CA LEU A 118 -7.95 12.47 5.23
C LEU A 118 -7.35 13.33 6.33
N TRP A 119 -6.77 12.72 7.37
CA TRP A 119 -6.03 13.43 8.39
C TRP A 119 -4.82 14.18 7.83
N ALA A 120 -4.02 13.55 6.95
CA ALA A 120 -2.82 14.14 6.38
C ALA A 120 -3.12 15.36 5.49
N ILE A 121 -4.21 15.30 4.72
CA ILE A 121 -4.72 16.43 3.92
C ILE A 121 -5.21 17.55 4.84
N TRP A 122 -5.96 17.22 5.90
CA TRP A 122 -6.40 18.21 6.88
C TRP A 122 -5.20 18.88 7.57
N ALA A 123 -4.22 18.10 8.03
CA ALA A 123 -3.01 18.59 8.68
C ALA A 123 -2.19 19.49 7.75
N TYR A 124 -2.04 19.11 6.47
CA TYR A 124 -1.37 19.91 5.45
C TYR A 124 -2.02 21.30 5.27
N ARG A 125 -3.36 21.35 5.27
CA ARG A 125 -4.10 22.61 5.12
C ARG A 125 -4.13 23.46 6.39
N HIS A 126 -4.21 22.81 7.56
CA HIS A 126 -4.35 23.48 8.84
C HIS A 126 -3.00 23.98 9.38
N TRP A 127 -1.93 23.22 9.11
CA TRP A 127 -0.55 23.55 9.46
C TRP A 127 0.31 23.53 8.20
N PRO A 128 0.22 24.58 7.38
CA PRO A 128 0.98 24.66 6.15
C PRO A 128 2.49 24.58 6.47
N PRO A 129 3.27 23.96 5.58
CA PRO A 129 4.72 23.86 5.74
C PRO A 129 5.34 25.26 5.82
N ALA A 130 6.46 25.36 6.54
CA ALA A 130 7.24 26.59 6.56
C ALA A 130 7.78 26.90 5.15
N ALA A 131 8.20 28.14 4.90
CA ALA A 131 8.68 28.55 3.57
C ALA A 131 9.90 27.73 3.10
N ASN A 132 10.73 27.26 4.03
CA ASN A 132 11.86 26.36 3.77
C ASN A 132 11.49 24.87 3.72
N GLY A 133 10.19 24.54 3.82
CA GLY A 133 9.67 23.18 3.77
C GLY A 133 9.02 22.80 2.43
N ALA A 134 8.55 21.55 2.33
CA ALA A 134 7.84 21.05 1.14
C ALA A 134 6.31 21.12 1.31
N PRO A 135 5.56 21.41 0.23
CA PRO A 135 6.02 21.68 -1.13
C PRO A 135 6.48 23.14 -1.29
N PHE A 136 7.40 23.37 -2.23
CA PHE A 136 7.92 24.70 -2.56
C PHE A 136 8.11 24.86 -4.07
N GLY A 137 8.26 26.12 -4.53
CA GLY A 137 8.37 26.43 -5.94
C GLY A 137 7.04 26.26 -6.68
N GLY A 138 7.09 25.93 -7.97
CA GLY A 138 5.92 25.90 -8.86
C GLY A 138 5.06 24.62 -8.80
N VAL A 139 5.24 23.74 -7.80
CA VAL A 139 4.42 22.53 -7.67
C VAL A 139 3.05 22.87 -7.05
N SER A 140 2.01 22.20 -7.53
CA SER A 140 0.63 22.46 -7.10
C SER A 140 0.22 21.62 -5.88
N ASP A 141 -0.87 22.00 -5.21
CA ASP A 141 -1.51 21.16 -4.19
C ASP A 141 -1.91 19.78 -4.72
N GLY A 142 -2.26 19.68 -6.00
CA GLY A 142 -2.53 18.39 -6.65
C GLY A 142 -1.33 17.45 -6.60
N TRP A 143 -0.12 17.99 -6.79
CA TRP A 143 1.12 17.23 -6.63
C TRP A 143 1.30 16.75 -5.19
N ALA A 144 1.02 17.60 -4.20
CA ALA A 144 1.11 17.23 -2.79
C ALA A 144 0.11 16.13 -2.40
N TYR A 145 -1.14 16.23 -2.84
CA TYR A 145 -2.16 15.19 -2.61
C TYR A 145 -1.81 13.89 -3.32
N ALA A 146 -1.33 13.96 -4.57
CA ALA A 146 -0.86 12.78 -5.29
C ALA A 146 0.30 12.09 -4.54
N ASN A 147 1.22 12.86 -3.96
CA ASN A 147 2.30 12.33 -3.14
C ASN A 147 1.79 11.60 -1.88
N LEU A 148 0.84 12.20 -1.15
CA LEU A 148 0.20 11.55 0.01
C LEU A 148 -0.53 10.24 -0.35
N ILE A 149 -1.23 10.24 -1.50
CA ILE A 149 -1.92 9.05 -2.01
C ILE A 149 -0.90 7.97 -2.40
N ALA A 150 0.11 8.34 -3.19
CA ALA A 150 1.14 7.44 -3.70
C ALA A 150 1.94 6.78 -2.58
N LEU A 151 2.32 7.54 -1.55
CA LEU A 151 3.27 7.08 -0.54
C LEU A 151 2.61 6.62 0.75
N GLY A 152 1.34 6.97 0.99
CA GLY A 152 0.61 6.53 2.18
C GLY A 152 -0.56 5.60 1.90
N LEU A 153 -1.55 6.06 1.11
CA LEU A 153 -2.78 5.28 0.87
C LEU A 153 -2.52 4.02 0.05
N ILE A 154 -1.88 4.12 -1.11
CA ILE A 154 -1.70 2.96 -1.99
C ILE A 154 -0.79 1.89 -1.35
N PRO A 155 0.30 2.23 -0.65
CA PRO A 155 1.14 1.25 0.03
C PRO A 155 0.40 0.48 1.14
N SER A 156 -0.63 1.08 1.77
CA SER A 156 -1.48 0.36 2.73
C SER A 156 -2.25 -0.81 2.08
N LEU A 157 -2.47 -0.76 0.77
CA LEU A 157 -2.98 -1.88 -0.04
C LEU A 157 -1.85 -2.76 -0.62
N GLY A 158 -0.78 -2.14 -1.11
CA GLY A 158 0.30 -2.84 -1.81
C GLY A 158 0.98 -3.90 -0.96
N GLY A 159 1.23 -3.61 0.32
CA GLY A 159 1.79 -4.58 1.26
C GLY A 159 0.93 -5.84 1.43
N PRO A 160 -0.35 -5.73 1.80
CA PRO A 160 -1.29 -6.86 1.85
C PRO A 160 -1.37 -7.64 0.53
N VAL A 161 -1.41 -6.97 -0.62
CA VAL A 161 -1.39 -7.64 -1.93
C VAL A 161 -0.13 -8.48 -2.11
N LEU A 162 1.04 -7.93 -1.79
CA LEU A 162 2.30 -8.67 -1.84
C LEU A 162 2.28 -9.86 -0.86
N GLY A 163 1.72 -9.68 0.34
CA GLY A 163 1.56 -10.75 1.33
C GLY A 163 0.69 -11.91 0.81
N LEU A 164 -0.42 -11.59 0.16
CA LEU A 164 -1.29 -12.57 -0.50
C LEU A 164 -0.53 -13.33 -1.61
N LEU A 165 0.17 -12.59 -2.47
CA LEU A 165 0.94 -13.16 -3.57
C LEU A 165 2.03 -14.11 -3.07
N LEU A 166 2.80 -13.69 -2.05
CA LEU A 166 3.85 -14.50 -1.44
C LEU A 166 3.32 -15.76 -0.80
N ALA A 167 2.16 -15.69 -0.13
CA ALA A 167 1.55 -16.86 0.47
C ALA A 167 1.08 -17.88 -0.58
N ARG A 168 0.62 -17.42 -1.75
CA ARG A 168 0.23 -18.28 -2.88
C ARG A 168 1.44 -18.93 -3.56
N TRP A 169 2.45 -18.13 -3.90
CA TRP A 169 3.54 -18.59 -4.78
C TRP A 169 4.80 -19.05 -4.06
N VAL A 170 4.99 -18.68 -2.79
CA VAL A 170 6.22 -18.99 -2.04
C VAL A 170 5.89 -19.83 -0.80
N PRO A 171 6.05 -21.17 -0.87
CA PRO A 171 5.60 -22.09 0.19
C PRO A 171 6.40 -22.01 1.50
N ARG A 172 7.44 -21.16 1.58
CA ARG A 172 8.36 -21.09 2.73
C ARG A 172 7.82 -20.22 3.85
N ARG A 173 7.78 -20.73 5.09
CA ARG A 173 7.28 -20.01 6.28
C ARG A 173 7.95 -18.63 6.49
N GLY A 174 9.26 -18.52 6.23
CA GLY A 174 10.02 -17.27 6.35
C GLY A 174 9.94 -16.29 5.18
N ALA A 175 9.17 -16.58 4.12
CA ALA A 175 9.14 -15.73 2.93
C ALA A 175 8.61 -14.31 3.23
N ALA A 176 7.48 -14.18 3.92
CA ALA A 176 6.87 -12.88 4.21
C ALA A 176 7.81 -11.92 4.98
N PRO A 177 8.43 -12.29 6.12
CA PRO A 177 9.36 -11.39 6.81
C PRO A 177 10.63 -11.09 5.99
N LEU A 178 11.15 -12.07 5.23
CA LEU A 178 12.29 -11.81 4.34
C LEU A 178 11.94 -10.77 3.27
N PHE A 179 10.79 -10.90 2.62
CA PHE A 179 10.34 -9.92 1.62
C PHE A 179 10.03 -8.56 2.24
N ALA A 180 9.49 -8.50 3.46
CA ALA A 180 9.35 -7.24 4.19
C ALA A 180 10.70 -6.53 4.36
N VAL A 181 11.75 -7.26 4.75
CA VAL A 181 13.12 -6.72 4.85
C VAL A 181 13.65 -6.30 3.48
N LEU A 182 13.44 -7.10 2.44
CA LEU A 182 13.87 -6.77 1.08
C LEU A 182 13.19 -5.50 0.54
N VAL A 183 11.89 -5.32 0.78
CA VAL A 183 11.16 -4.10 0.39
C VAL A 183 11.70 -2.88 1.13
N VAL A 184 12.02 -3.01 2.42
CA VAL A 184 12.65 -1.91 3.18
C VAL A 184 14.06 -1.61 2.67
N ALA A 185 14.87 -2.63 2.39
CA ALA A 185 16.21 -2.46 1.85
C ALA A 185 16.20 -1.84 0.45
N GLU A 186 15.32 -2.31 -0.44
CA GLU A 186 15.07 -1.71 -1.75
C GLU A 186 14.67 -0.25 -1.61
N THR A 187 13.72 0.05 -0.71
CA THR A 187 13.27 1.42 -0.43
C THR A 187 14.44 2.31 -0.06
N ILE A 188 15.33 1.88 0.82
CA ILE A 188 16.53 2.63 1.24
C ILE A 188 17.47 2.88 0.05
N ILE A 189 17.71 1.87 -0.77
CA ILE A 189 18.59 1.98 -1.96
C ILE A 189 17.97 2.92 -3.00
N MET A 190 16.66 2.87 -3.18
CA MET A 190 15.90 3.59 -4.21
C MET A 190 15.37 4.95 -3.74
N GLN A 191 15.87 5.52 -2.63
CA GLN A 191 15.51 6.89 -2.23
C GLN A 191 16.09 7.97 -3.16
N GLY A 192 16.97 7.61 -4.10
CA GLY A 192 17.63 8.59 -4.99
C GLY A 192 18.87 9.23 -4.36
N LEU A 193 19.39 8.63 -3.27
CA LEU A 193 20.68 8.97 -2.64
C LEU A 193 21.85 8.70 -3.58
N PHE A 194 21.75 7.67 -4.42
CA PHE A 194 22.73 7.38 -5.47
C PHE A 194 22.32 8.07 -6.78
N GLU A 195 23.18 8.96 -7.29
CA GLU A 195 22.93 9.73 -8.52
C GLU A 195 22.45 8.88 -9.71
N PRO A 196 23.02 7.70 -10.02
CA PRO A 196 22.56 6.88 -11.15
C PRO A 196 21.14 6.34 -10.99
N LEU A 197 20.69 6.13 -9.75
CA LEU A 197 19.37 5.57 -9.45
C LEU A 197 18.28 6.64 -9.38
N ARG A 198 18.64 7.92 -9.42
CA ARG A 198 17.70 9.03 -9.26
C ARG A 198 16.60 9.03 -10.33
N TYR A 199 16.90 8.57 -11.54
CA TYR A 199 15.91 8.43 -12.62
C TYR A 199 15.14 7.10 -12.59
N ALA A 200 15.77 6.03 -12.09
CA ALA A 200 15.19 4.69 -12.03
C ALA A 200 14.36 4.45 -10.75
N ARG A 201 14.46 5.33 -9.75
CA ARG A 201 13.80 5.19 -8.44
C ARG A 201 12.29 4.96 -8.50
N LEU A 202 11.62 5.48 -9.53
CA LEU A 202 10.17 5.36 -9.71
C LEU A 202 9.73 3.98 -10.21
N VAL A 203 10.68 3.09 -10.49
CA VAL A 203 10.43 1.65 -10.71
C VAL A 203 10.25 0.92 -9.38
N ALA A 204 10.76 1.47 -8.28
CA ALA A 204 10.55 0.88 -6.96
C ALA A 204 9.05 0.94 -6.60
N PRO A 205 8.53 -0.02 -5.81
CA PRO A 205 7.15 0.00 -5.34
C PRO A 205 6.91 1.08 -4.26
N TRP A 206 7.98 1.74 -3.78
CA TRP A 206 7.91 2.87 -2.88
C TRP A 206 9.18 3.74 -3.02
N THR A 207 9.04 5.07 -3.03
CA THR A 207 10.16 6.02 -3.15
C THR A 207 9.72 7.41 -2.68
N TYR A 208 10.65 8.29 -2.33
CA TYR A 208 10.32 9.65 -1.89
C TYR A 208 10.25 10.64 -3.06
N PHE A 209 9.24 11.49 -3.11
CA PHE A 209 9.23 12.64 -4.04
C PHE A 209 9.83 13.91 -3.45
N THR A 210 10.00 13.96 -2.13
CA THR A 210 10.56 15.09 -1.40
C THR A 210 11.26 14.59 -0.15
N GLY A 211 12.26 15.33 0.33
CA GLY A 211 12.94 15.01 1.59
C GLY A 211 14.17 15.89 1.83
N PRO A 212 14.77 15.80 3.03
CA PRO A 212 16.07 16.39 3.30
C PRO A 212 17.15 15.53 2.64
N TYR A 213 17.77 16.05 1.59
CA TYR A 213 18.87 15.37 0.89
C TYR A 213 20.22 16.06 1.10
N GLY A 214 20.18 17.30 1.60
CA GLY A 214 21.37 18.09 1.89
C GLY A 214 22.04 18.65 0.65
N VAL A 215 22.62 19.83 0.81
CA VAL A 215 23.57 20.45 -0.11
C VAL A 215 24.86 20.77 0.64
N PRO A 216 26.00 20.98 -0.04
CA PRO A 216 27.21 21.44 0.64
C PRO A 216 26.94 22.67 1.52
N GLY A 217 27.16 22.53 2.82
CA GLY A 217 26.91 23.58 3.81
C GLY A 217 25.51 23.61 4.44
N ASP A 218 24.57 22.74 4.02
CA ASP A 218 23.23 22.63 4.60
C ASP A 218 22.67 21.21 4.43
N ALA A 219 22.88 20.34 5.42
CA ALA A 219 22.55 18.92 5.37
C ALA A 219 21.03 18.63 5.35
N ASP A 220 20.21 19.55 5.88
CA ASP A 220 18.76 19.37 6.02
C ASP A 220 17.99 20.09 4.91
N ARG A 221 18.67 20.47 3.82
CA ARG A 221 18.04 21.17 2.71
C ARG A 221 16.98 20.29 2.05
N ILE A 222 15.74 20.80 2.05
CA ILE A 222 14.60 20.14 1.42
C ILE A 222 14.74 20.23 -0.10
N MET A 223 14.59 19.09 -0.77
CA MET A 223 14.55 18.98 -2.22
C MET A 223 13.27 18.30 -2.69
N ILE A 224 12.82 18.68 -3.90
CA ILE A 224 11.81 17.94 -4.65
C ILE A 224 12.52 17.16 -5.74
N LEU A 225 12.31 15.85 -5.76
CA LEU A 225 12.89 14.93 -6.73
C LEU A 225 12.04 14.83 -8.01
N THR A 226 12.66 14.35 -9.08
CA THR A 226 12.08 14.27 -10.41
C THR A 226 10.93 13.26 -10.51
N GLY A 227 10.02 13.48 -11.46
CA GLY A 227 8.92 12.59 -11.80
C GLY A 227 7.53 13.12 -11.46
N SER A 228 6.52 12.31 -11.80
CA SER A 228 5.11 12.62 -11.62
C SER A 228 4.45 11.70 -10.59
N PRO A 229 4.07 12.21 -9.40
CA PRO A 229 3.36 11.40 -8.40
C PRO A 229 1.97 10.97 -8.90
N HIS A 230 1.36 11.69 -9.84
CA HIS A 230 0.06 11.33 -10.42
C HIS A 230 0.14 10.03 -11.21
N TRP A 231 1.10 9.92 -12.14
CA TRP A 231 1.30 8.69 -12.90
C TRP A 231 1.84 7.57 -12.03
N TYR A 232 2.64 7.91 -11.04
CA TYR A 232 3.12 6.95 -10.05
C TYR A 232 1.98 6.33 -9.23
N CYS A 233 0.93 7.09 -8.86
CA CYS A 233 -0.29 6.50 -8.28
C CYS A 233 -0.92 5.44 -9.19
N VAL A 234 -1.07 5.74 -10.49
CA VAL A 234 -1.67 4.80 -11.45
C VAL A 234 -0.79 3.56 -11.61
N TYR A 235 0.53 3.75 -11.66
CA TYR A 235 1.51 2.67 -11.68
C TYR A 235 1.37 1.73 -10.47
N LEU A 236 1.34 2.28 -9.25
CA LEU A 236 1.19 1.47 -8.03
C LEU A 236 -0.15 0.73 -7.97
N LEU A 237 -1.25 1.37 -8.39
CA LEU A 237 -2.54 0.70 -8.50
C LEU A 237 -2.51 -0.45 -9.52
N ALA A 238 -1.80 -0.27 -10.64
CA ALA A 238 -1.60 -1.33 -11.62
C ALA A 238 -0.77 -2.49 -11.03
N LEU A 239 0.28 -2.21 -10.25
CA LEU A 239 1.03 -3.24 -9.51
C LEU A 239 0.16 -4.00 -8.51
N CYS A 240 -0.69 -3.31 -7.75
CA CYS A 240 -1.66 -3.94 -6.85
C CYS A 240 -2.61 -4.87 -7.62
N ALA A 241 -3.14 -4.41 -8.75
CA ALA A 241 -4.02 -5.20 -9.61
C ALA A 241 -3.29 -6.43 -10.19
N LEU A 242 -2.03 -6.28 -10.63
CA LEU A 242 -1.19 -7.40 -11.07
C LEU A 242 -1.02 -8.43 -9.97
N GLY A 243 -0.70 -8.01 -8.74
CA GLY A 243 -0.55 -8.91 -7.61
C GLY A 243 -1.82 -9.72 -7.32
N VAL A 244 -3.00 -9.09 -7.41
CA VAL A 244 -4.29 -9.79 -7.27
C VAL A 244 -4.52 -10.78 -8.41
N VAL A 245 -4.29 -10.40 -9.67
CA VAL A 245 -4.46 -11.30 -10.83
C VAL A 245 -3.49 -12.49 -10.75
N LEU A 246 -2.23 -12.26 -10.38
CA LEU A 246 -1.24 -13.31 -10.17
C LEU A 246 -1.61 -14.24 -9.02
N ALA A 247 -2.17 -13.71 -7.92
CA ALA A 247 -2.69 -14.54 -6.84
C ALA A 247 -3.86 -15.43 -7.30
N LEU A 248 -4.78 -14.89 -8.12
CA LEU A 248 -5.90 -15.66 -8.70
C LEU A 248 -5.45 -16.69 -9.74
N LEU A 249 -4.37 -16.42 -10.48
CA LEU A 249 -3.76 -17.35 -11.43
C LEU A 249 -3.12 -18.57 -10.76
N HIS A 250 -2.93 -18.56 -9.44
CA HIS A 250 -2.41 -19.71 -8.71
C HIS A 250 -3.37 -20.92 -8.79
N ASP A 251 -4.68 -20.68 -8.69
CA ASP A 251 -5.72 -21.71 -8.77
C ASP A 251 -5.72 -22.39 -10.16
N ARG A 252 -5.43 -23.70 -10.21
CA ARG A 252 -5.33 -24.50 -11.46
C ARG A 252 -6.64 -25.06 -11.95
N GLU A 253 -7.68 -25.01 -11.13
CA GLU A 253 -8.96 -25.69 -11.40
C GLU A 253 -9.90 -24.83 -12.25
N HIS A 254 -9.65 -23.51 -12.33
CA HIS A 254 -10.51 -22.56 -13.04
C HIS A 254 -9.93 -22.11 -14.39
N PRO A 255 -10.78 -21.72 -15.37
CA PRO A 255 -10.32 -21.19 -16.66
C PRO A 255 -9.47 -19.91 -16.51
N ARG A 256 -8.29 -19.88 -17.14
CA ARG A 256 -7.28 -18.83 -16.95
C ARG A 256 -7.14 -17.83 -18.10
N ASN A 257 -7.76 -18.11 -19.26
CA ASN A 257 -7.56 -17.29 -20.47
C ASN A 257 -7.87 -15.81 -20.23
N ARG A 258 -9.00 -15.50 -19.56
CA ARG A 258 -9.37 -14.13 -19.21
C ARG A 258 -8.38 -13.48 -18.24
N LEU A 259 -7.82 -14.25 -17.31
CA LEU A 259 -6.83 -13.75 -16.35
C LEU A 259 -5.48 -13.48 -17.02
N PHE A 260 -5.06 -14.28 -17.99
CA PHE A 260 -3.85 -14.00 -18.79
C PHE A 260 -4.01 -12.75 -19.65
N VAL A 261 -5.18 -12.54 -20.27
CA VAL A 261 -5.47 -11.29 -20.99
C VAL A 261 -5.44 -10.10 -20.02
N ALA A 262 -6.10 -10.21 -18.87
CA ALA A 262 -6.05 -9.16 -17.85
C ALA A 262 -4.61 -8.89 -17.37
N LEU A 263 -3.82 -9.93 -17.15
CA LEU A 263 -2.41 -9.82 -16.77
C LEU A 263 -1.63 -9.02 -17.81
N GLY A 264 -1.77 -9.35 -19.10
CA GLY A 264 -1.09 -8.65 -20.18
C GLY A 264 -1.50 -7.17 -20.29
N VAL A 265 -2.80 -6.88 -20.20
CA VAL A 265 -3.31 -5.50 -20.24
C VAL A 265 -2.82 -4.69 -19.06
N ILE A 266 -2.93 -5.21 -17.83
CA ILE A 266 -2.50 -4.49 -16.63
C ILE A 266 -0.98 -4.33 -16.62
N ALA A 267 -0.21 -5.31 -17.11
CA ALA A 267 1.24 -5.20 -17.22
C ALA A 267 1.64 -4.08 -18.20
N ALA A 268 0.96 -3.98 -19.35
CA ALA A 268 1.18 -2.88 -20.28
C ALA A 268 0.85 -1.52 -19.65
N VAL A 269 -0.27 -1.41 -18.92
CA VAL A 269 -0.63 -0.18 -18.18
C VAL A 269 0.43 0.17 -17.14
N ALA A 270 0.91 -0.80 -16.36
CA ALA A 270 1.96 -0.58 -15.37
C ALA A 270 3.25 -0.05 -16.02
N VAL A 271 3.70 -0.66 -17.13
CA VAL A 271 4.90 -0.19 -17.85
C VAL A 271 4.71 1.22 -18.39
N ILE A 272 3.60 1.49 -19.08
CA ILE A 272 3.32 2.81 -19.66
C ILE A 272 3.28 3.89 -18.56
N THR A 273 2.57 3.63 -17.47
CA THR A 273 2.41 4.60 -16.38
C THR A 273 3.69 4.77 -15.56
N CYS A 274 4.53 3.74 -15.43
CA CYS A 274 5.87 3.87 -14.87
C CYS A 274 6.75 4.78 -15.74
N VAL A 275 6.75 4.57 -17.06
CA VAL A 275 7.49 5.43 -17.99
C VAL A 275 6.99 6.87 -17.91
N LEU A 276 5.66 7.09 -17.90
CA LEU A 276 5.09 8.43 -17.73
C LEU A 276 5.42 9.04 -16.36
N ALA A 277 5.51 8.24 -15.29
CA ALA A 277 5.95 8.73 -13.99
C ALA A 277 7.40 9.23 -14.03
N ILE A 278 8.28 8.57 -14.79
CA ILE A 278 9.68 8.95 -14.98
C ILE A 278 9.83 10.18 -15.87
N THR A 279 9.11 10.25 -16.99
CA THR A 279 9.34 11.24 -18.04
C THR A 279 8.46 12.50 -17.95
N THR A 280 7.54 12.57 -16.99
CA THR A 280 6.65 13.73 -16.80
C THR A 280 6.66 14.23 -15.36
N GLY A 281 5.99 15.36 -15.08
CA GLY A 281 6.03 16.01 -13.77
C GLY A 281 7.29 16.86 -13.61
N VAL A 282 7.91 16.83 -12.43
CA VAL A 282 9.12 17.61 -12.16
C VAL A 282 10.30 17.01 -12.93
N GLN A 283 10.91 17.76 -13.87
CA GLN A 283 11.97 17.20 -14.73
C GLN A 283 13.36 17.33 -14.13
N ASP A 284 13.60 18.36 -13.34
CA ASP A 284 14.88 18.62 -12.68
C ASP A 284 14.70 18.67 -11.17
N VAL A 285 15.71 18.21 -10.42
CA VAL A 285 15.69 18.30 -8.96
C VAL A 285 15.60 19.77 -8.56
N MET A 286 14.56 20.09 -7.78
CA MET A 286 14.39 21.44 -7.24
C MET A 286 14.99 21.48 -5.84
N ILE A 287 15.86 22.45 -5.60
CA ILE A 287 16.45 22.70 -4.28
C ILE A 287 15.72 23.90 -3.70
N ASN A 288 15.24 23.79 -2.45
CA ASN A 288 14.58 24.93 -1.81
C ASN A 288 15.60 26.10 -1.72
N PRO A 289 15.28 27.33 -2.19
CA PRO A 289 16.23 28.45 -2.10
C PRO A 289 16.51 28.87 -0.65
N LEU A 290 15.61 28.59 0.30
CA LEU A 290 15.73 29.00 1.70
C LEU A 290 16.48 27.96 2.55
N PRO A 291 17.44 28.37 3.40
CA PRO A 291 18.14 27.47 4.32
C PRO A 291 17.26 26.83 5.39
N SER A 292 17.66 25.63 5.82
CA SER A 292 16.99 24.83 6.84
C SER A 292 16.89 25.56 8.20
N GLY A 293 17.84 26.43 8.54
CA GLY A 293 17.87 27.12 9.84
C GLY A 293 17.01 28.39 9.99
N LEU A 294 16.22 28.81 8.99
CA LEU A 294 15.47 30.08 9.00
C LEU A 294 14.00 29.96 9.50
N SER A 295 13.68 28.94 10.32
CA SER A 295 12.31 28.72 10.84
C SER A 295 11.91 29.71 11.94
#